data_AF-A0A975HZE1-F1
#
_entry.id   AF-A0A975HZE1-F1
#
_cell.length_a   1.000
_cell.length_b   1.000
_cell.length_c   1.000
_cell.angle_alpha   90.00
_cell.angle_beta   90.00
_cell.angle_gamma   90.00
#
_symmetry.space_group_name_H-M   'P 1'
#
loop_
_entity.id
_entity.type
_entity.pdbx_description
1 polymer ?
#
loop_
_entity_poly.entity_id
_entity_poly.type
_entity_poly.pdbx_seq_one_letter_code
_entity_poly.pdbx_strand_id
1 'polypeptide(L)'
;MNDLKKSKNYAVAKGPVNRRTSVAAPETKPVVAQAVLQRVSMAHAKRRLGTPLSQRLTASADAAAHGKLPTATAIVQAIGGTVCAMGVGLGVIQSSVLLMGGSALSLGAVGIWAAVSRRSQRGDGAAQPRVTVTDLADPEALARLDAVMEKMAAQAPQATVDSLARLKESIVRSMALVSASAEEGSLATEESLYLREAVRRYIPDSINSCLQVPQKDRATLVIDGSKPALDLLHDQLLMIQQQLDTREAKLTQIAGEALLRQQRFLASKANSH
;
A
#
# COMPACT_ATOMS: atom_id res chain seq x y z
N MET A 1 -68.13 50.15 64.93
CA MET A 1 -66.71 50.19 65.37
C MET A 1 -66.39 48.87 66.04
N ASN A 2 -65.35 48.08 65.73
CA ASN A 2 -64.17 48.25 64.88
C ASN A 2 -63.65 46.89 64.41
N ASP A 3 -63.10 46.87 63.20
CA ASP A 3 -62.29 45.82 62.58
C ASP A 3 -61.06 45.42 63.39
N LEU A 4 -60.76 44.12 63.43
CA LEU A 4 -59.42 43.59 63.75
C LEU A 4 -58.94 42.64 62.64
N LYS A 5 -58.45 43.29 61.58
CA LYS A 5 -57.29 42.99 60.73
C LYS A 5 -56.84 41.52 60.62
N LYS A 6 -57.13 40.95 59.44
CA LYS A 6 -56.37 39.86 58.80
C LYS A 6 -54.87 40.19 58.74
N SER A 7 -54.03 39.45 59.46
CA SER A 7 -52.60 39.38 59.18
C SER A 7 -52.36 38.40 58.02
N LYS A 8 -52.22 38.98 56.82
CA LYS A 8 -51.61 38.33 55.66
C LYS A 8 -50.10 38.21 55.94
N ASN A 9 -49.55 37.00 55.88
CA ASN A 9 -48.19 36.69 55.38
C ASN A 9 -47.92 35.18 55.53
N TYR A 10 -48.51 34.38 54.64
CA TYR A 10 -48.00 33.04 54.34
C TYR A 10 -47.64 33.01 52.86
N ALA A 11 -46.34 32.95 52.58
CA ALA A 11 -45.84 32.67 51.24
C ALA A 11 -45.92 31.16 51.02
N VAL A 12 -46.92 30.72 50.23
CA VAL A 12 -47.02 29.33 49.80
C VAL A 12 -46.09 29.15 48.60
N ALA A 13 -44.89 28.61 48.83
CA ALA A 13 -44.02 28.19 47.75
C ALA A 13 -44.59 26.91 47.11
N LYS A 14 -44.92 26.99 45.82
CA LYS A 14 -45.45 25.89 45.01
C LYS A 14 -44.31 24.96 44.53
N GLY A 15 -43.47 24.52 45.46
CA GLY A 15 -42.30 23.69 45.16
C GLY A 15 -41.75 22.98 46.39
N PRO A 16 -41.12 21.82 46.23
CA PRO A 16 -40.63 21.03 47.35
C PRO A 16 -39.47 21.76 48.06
N VAL A 17 -39.64 22.00 49.36
CA VAL A 17 -38.66 22.68 50.24
C VAL A 17 -37.48 21.76 50.60
N ASN A 18 -37.49 20.49 50.16
CA ASN A 18 -36.42 19.53 50.36
C ASN A 18 -35.69 19.19 49.05
N ARG A 19 -34.44 19.67 48.91
CA ARG A 19 -33.53 19.31 47.80
C ARG A 19 -33.13 17.82 47.78
N ARG A 20 -33.37 17.08 48.87
CA ARG A 20 -33.05 15.64 48.96
C ARG A 20 -34.11 14.71 48.37
N THR A 21 -35.29 15.23 48.03
CA THR A 21 -36.41 14.44 47.47
C THR A 21 -36.80 14.87 46.07
N SER A 22 -35.99 15.70 45.38
CA SER A 22 -36.19 15.89 43.95
C SER A 22 -35.86 14.57 43.25
N VAL A 23 -36.89 13.93 42.70
CA VAL A 23 -36.75 12.83 41.73
C VAL A 23 -35.71 13.29 40.72
N ALA A 24 -34.56 12.61 40.69
CA ALA A 24 -33.51 12.88 39.72
C ALA A 24 -34.15 12.81 38.34
N ALA A 25 -34.09 13.92 37.60
CA ALA A 25 -34.47 13.93 36.20
C ALA A 25 -33.71 12.78 35.52
N PRO A 26 -34.37 11.97 34.66
CA PRO A 26 -33.69 10.90 33.96
C PRO A 26 -32.51 11.52 33.21
N GLU A 27 -31.30 11.07 33.54
CA GLU A 27 -30.09 11.49 32.86
C GLU A 27 -30.32 11.33 31.37
N THR A 28 -30.36 12.47 30.67
CA THR A 28 -30.39 12.49 29.22
C THR A 28 -29.09 11.85 28.76
N LYS A 29 -29.17 10.60 28.29
CA LYS A 29 -28.04 9.91 27.65
C LYS A 29 -27.33 10.90 26.74
N PRO A 30 -26.01 11.10 26.88
CA PRO A 30 -25.32 12.06 26.03
C PRO A 30 -25.57 11.62 24.59
N VAL A 31 -26.15 12.53 23.80
CA VAL A 31 -26.30 12.36 22.36
C VAL A 31 -24.88 12.42 21.80
N VAL A 32 -24.19 11.29 21.85
CA VAL A 32 -22.89 11.14 21.20
C VAL A 32 -23.16 11.38 19.73
N ALA A 33 -22.64 12.49 19.22
CA ALA A 33 -22.81 12.85 17.82
C ALA A 33 -22.41 11.65 16.96
N GLN A 34 -23.26 11.26 16.00
CA GLN A 34 -23.03 10.08 15.14
C GLN A 34 -21.63 10.10 14.50
N ALA A 35 -21.09 11.28 14.23
CA ALA A 35 -19.72 11.48 13.75
C ALA A 35 -18.64 10.95 14.71
N VAL A 36 -18.83 11.05 16.03
CA VAL A 36 -17.89 10.53 17.03
C VAL A 36 -17.95 9.00 17.07
N LEU A 37 -19.14 8.41 17.02
CA LEU A 37 -19.30 6.96 16.94
C LEU A 37 -18.66 6.38 15.68
N GLN A 38 -18.84 7.04 14.53
CA GLN A 38 -18.19 6.67 13.27
C GLN A 38 -16.66 6.78 13.36
N ARG A 39 -16.12 7.82 14.01
CA ARG A 39 -14.67 7.95 14.20
C ARG A 39 -14.11 6.84 15.08
N VAL A 40 -14.80 6.50 16.17
CA VAL A 40 -14.38 5.43 17.09
C VAL A 40 -14.45 4.06 16.39
N SER A 41 -15.50 3.78 15.62
CA SER A 41 -15.62 2.52 14.89
C SER A 41 -14.54 2.37 13.81
N MET A 42 -14.21 3.46 13.10
CA MET A 42 -13.11 3.48 12.13
C MET A 42 -11.74 3.30 12.80
N ALA A 43 -11.49 3.96 13.93
CA ALA A 43 -10.25 3.77 14.67
C ALA A 43 -10.10 2.34 15.19
N HIS A 44 -11.19 1.73 15.65
CA HIS A 44 -11.21 0.34 16.08
C HIS A 44 -11.00 -0.64 14.91
N ALA A 45 -11.64 -0.38 13.77
CA ALA A 45 -11.45 -1.15 12.54
C ALA A 45 -9.99 -1.13 12.08
N LYS A 46 -9.36 0.05 12.07
CA LYS A 46 -7.95 0.20 11.72
C LYS A 46 -7.03 -0.58 12.66
N ARG A 47 -7.31 -0.56 13.97
CA ARG A 47 -6.56 -1.37 14.95
C ARG A 47 -6.67 -2.88 14.68
N ARG A 48 -7.86 -3.35 14.28
CA ARG A 48 -8.09 -4.78 13.98
C ARG A 48 -7.42 -5.24 12.67
N LEU A 49 -7.31 -4.35 11.68
CA LEU A 49 -6.68 -4.64 10.39
C LEU A 49 -5.15 -4.46 10.37
N GLY A 50 -4.57 -3.92 11.45
CA GLY A 50 -3.14 -3.64 11.55
C GLY A 50 -2.66 -2.50 10.65
N THR A 51 -1.36 -2.49 10.35
CA THR A 51 -0.73 -1.45 9.51
C THR A 51 -1.26 -1.48 8.07
N PRO A 52 -1.54 -0.32 7.44
CA PRO A 52 -2.06 -0.25 6.07
C PRO A 52 -1.04 -0.79 5.05
N LEU A 53 -1.54 -1.42 3.98
CA LEU A 53 -0.71 -1.99 2.90
C LEU A 53 0.14 -0.93 2.23
N SER A 54 -0.46 0.22 1.92
CA SER A 54 0.21 1.38 1.35
C SER A 54 1.47 1.74 2.13
N GLN A 55 1.38 1.85 3.46
CA GLN A 55 2.51 2.19 4.32
C GLN A 55 3.56 1.07 4.39
N ARG A 56 3.15 -0.20 4.45
CA ARG A 56 4.10 -1.32 4.53
C ARG A 56 4.92 -1.46 3.26
N LEU A 57 4.26 -1.33 2.12
CA LEU A 57 4.88 -1.56 0.82
C LEU A 57 5.72 -0.37 0.38
N THR A 58 5.34 0.87 0.71
CA THR A 58 6.21 2.04 0.49
C THR A 58 7.44 1.99 1.39
N ALA A 59 7.30 1.69 2.68
CA ALA A 59 8.44 1.55 3.58
C ALA A 59 9.42 0.44 3.13
N SER A 60 8.88 -0.67 2.59
CA SER A 60 9.68 -1.75 2.01
C SER A 60 10.40 -1.32 0.74
N ALA A 61 9.73 -0.57 -0.15
CA ALA A 61 10.32 -0.04 -1.37
C ALA A 61 11.43 0.99 -1.07
N ASP A 62 11.21 1.87 -0.10
CA ASP A 62 12.19 2.86 0.33
C ASP A 62 13.42 2.20 0.95
N ALA A 63 13.24 1.17 1.80
CA ALA A 63 14.35 0.40 2.36
C ALA A 63 15.18 -0.30 1.26
N ALA A 64 14.52 -0.87 0.25
CA ALA A 64 15.20 -1.49 -0.90
C ALA A 64 15.95 -0.46 -1.77
N ALA A 65 15.43 0.77 -1.91
CA ALA A 65 16.09 1.84 -2.65
C ALA A 65 17.34 2.38 -1.91
N HIS A 66 17.28 2.51 -0.58
CA HIS A 66 18.39 3.02 0.23
C HIS A 66 19.47 1.97 0.54
N GLY A 67 19.17 0.68 0.37
CA GLY A 67 20.13 -0.42 0.53
C GLY A 67 21.06 -0.65 -0.68
N LYS A 68 20.84 0.03 -1.82
CA LYS A 68 21.71 -0.09 -2.99
C LYS A 68 23.00 0.72 -2.75
N LEU A 69 24.08 0.01 -2.39
CA LEU A 69 25.45 0.53 -2.45
C LEU A 69 25.67 1.20 -3.82
N PRO A 70 26.35 2.36 -3.87
CA PRO A 70 26.45 3.15 -5.10
C PRO A 70 27.07 2.30 -6.20
N THR A 71 26.28 2.07 -7.25
CA THR A 71 26.69 1.35 -8.45
C THR A 71 27.93 2.00 -9.04
N ALA A 72 28.85 1.21 -9.60
CA ALA A 72 30.12 1.69 -10.17
C ALA A 72 29.97 2.88 -11.15
N THR A 73 28.80 3.07 -11.76
CA THR A 73 28.45 4.24 -12.59
C THR A 73 28.33 5.54 -11.80
N ALA A 74 27.87 5.52 -10.54
CA ALA A 74 27.85 6.69 -9.65
C ALA A 74 29.26 7.06 -9.18
N ILE A 75 30.13 6.07 -8.99
CA ILE A 75 31.57 6.28 -8.70
C ILE A 75 32.28 6.84 -9.95
N VAL A 76 31.96 6.36 -11.16
CA VAL A 76 32.51 6.91 -12.41
C VAL A 76 31.96 8.31 -12.70
N GLN A 77 30.71 8.64 -12.35
CA GLN A 77 30.18 10.00 -12.47
C GLN A 77 30.77 10.96 -11.43
N ALA A 78 31.04 10.49 -10.21
CA ALA A 78 31.72 11.29 -9.19
C ALA A 78 33.20 11.54 -9.55
N ILE A 79 33.92 10.53 -10.04
CA ILE A 79 35.32 10.65 -10.49
C ILE A 79 35.41 11.47 -11.78
N GLY A 80 34.49 11.26 -12.73
CA GLY A 80 34.41 12.03 -13.97
C GLY A 80 34.05 13.50 -13.76
N GLY A 81 33.23 13.80 -12.74
CA GLY A 81 32.90 15.17 -12.33
C GLY A 81 34.10 15.92 -11.75
N THR A 82 34.97 15.25 -10.98
CA THR A 82 36.16 15.88 -10.40
C THR A 82 37.31 16.06 -11.40
N VAL A 83 37.48 15.16 -12.38
CA VAL A 83 38.54 15.30 -13.40
C VAL A 83 38.20 16.39 -14.44
N CYS A 84 36.92 16.63 -14.73
CA CYS A 84 36.51 17.73 -15.60
C CYS A 84 36.67 19.13 -14.95
N ALA A 85 36.58 19.24 -13.63
CA ALA A 85 36.76 20.54 -12.96
C ALA A 85 38.24 20.95 -12.85
N MET A 86 39.18 20.00 -12.77
CA MET A 86 40.62 20.28 -12.69
C MET A 86 41.29 20.42 -14.08
N GLY A 87 40.77 19.76 -15.12
CA GLY A 87 41.32 19.84 -16.48
C GLY A 87 41.02 21.15 -17.23
N VAL A 88 39.91 21.82 -16.93
CA VAL A 88 39.56 23.09 -17.60
C VAL A 88 40.34 24.29 -17.00
N GLY A 89 40.80 24.19 -15.75
CA GLY A 89 41.59 25.25 -15.10
C GLY A 89 43.04 25.37 -15.56
N LEU A 90 43.66 24.30 -16.06
CA LEU A 90 45.07 24.29 -16.51
C LEU A 90 45.24 24.45 -18.03
N GLY A 91 44.16 24.35 -18.81
CA GLY A 91 44.21 24.49 -20.28
C GLY A 91 44.28 25.92 -20.82
N VAL A 92 44.11 26.94 -19.96
CA VAL A 92 44.02 28.35 -20.40
C VAL A 92 45.40 29.03 -20.49
N ILE A 93 46.48 28.42 -20.01
CA ILE A 93 47.80 29.10 -19.90
C ILE A 93 48.84 28.60 -20.91
N GLN A 94 48.60 27.51 -21.65
CA GLN A 94 49.59 27.03 -22.63
C GLN A 94 48.97 26.81 -24.01
N SER A 95 49.11 27.84 -24.85
CA SER A 95 48.78 27.89 -26.26
C SER A 95 49.48 26.78 -27.05
N SER A 96 48.79 25.66 -27.26
CA SER A 96 49.19 24.63 -28.23
C SER A 96 47.99 24.25 -29.09
N VAL A 97 47.90 24.88 -30.26
CA VAL A 97 46.79 24.77 -31.23
C VAL A 97 46.71 23.38 -31.88
N LEU A 98 47.64 22.46 -31.60
CA LEU A 98 47.71 21.14 -32.24
C LEU A 98 47.12 19.97 -31.42
N LEU A 99 46.57 20.21 -30.23
CA LEU A 99 45.88 19.19 -29.42
C LEU A 99 44.38 19.46 -29.22
N MET A 100 43.77 20.27 -30.08
CA MET A 100 42.33 20.59 -30.03
C MET A 100 41.48 19.80 -31.04
N GLY A 101 42.09 18.92 -31.85
CA GLY A 101 41.36 18.10 -32.85
C GLY A 101 40.85 16.75 -32.32
N GLY A 102 41.47 16.19 -31.28
CA GLY A 102 41.18 14.82 -30.82
C GLY A 102 40.10 14.71 -29.74
N SER A 103 39.95 15.73 -28.88
CA SER A 103 39.07 15.68 -27.70
C SER A 103 37.63 16.16 -27.96
N ALA A 104 37.37 16.82 -29.10
CA ALA A 104 36.01 17.20 -29.50
C ALA A 104 35.20 16.01 -30.06
N LEU A 105 35.87 15.02 -30.66
CA LEU A 105 35.21 13.86 -31.25
C LEU A 105 34.72 12.85 -30.20
N SER A 106 35.40 12.72 -29.06
CA SER A 106 34.99 11.78 -27.99
C SER A 106 33.79 12.29 -27.18
N LEU A 107 33.71 13.59 -26.89
CA LEU A 107 32.53 14.20 -26.25
C LEU A 107 31.32 14.25 -27.18
N GLY A 108 31.55 14.44 -28.49
CA GLY A 108 30.50 14.33 -29.52
C GLY A 108 29.90 12.93 -29.60
N ALA A 109 30.72 11.88 -29.57
CA ALA A 109 30.26 10.49 -29.61
C ALA A 109 29.43 10.10 -28.37
N VAL A 110 29.82 10.54 -27.17
CA VAL A 110 29.05 10.28 -25.94
C VAL A 110 27.74 11.08 -25.93
N GLY A 111 27.76 12.33 -26.38
CA GLY A 111 26.56 13.17 -26.49
C GLY A 111 25.56 12.65 -27.51
N ILE A 112 26.05 12.19 -28.67
CA ILE A 112 25.22 11.58 -29.72
C ILE A 112 24.69 10.22 -29.26
N TRP A 113 25.49 9.38 -28.58
CA TRP A 113 25.03 8.11 -28.03
C TRP A 113 23.96 8.30 -26.93
N ALA A 114 24.11 9.32 -26.06
CA ALA A 114 23.10 9.68 -25.06
C ALA A 114 21.81 10.25 -25.68
N ALA A 115 21.90 10.99 -26.78
CA ALA A 115 20.74 11.53 -27.50
C ALA A 115 20.02 10.44 -28.34
N VAL A 116 20.77 9.55 -28.97
CA VAL A 116 20.25 8.43 -29.78
C VAL A 116 19.64 7.36 -28.88
N SER A 117 20.23 7.04 -27.73
CA SER A 117 19.64 6.11 -26.75
C SER A 117 18.34 6.63 -26.15
N ARG A 118 18.22 7.94 -25.90
CA ARG A 118 16.96 8.57 -25.46
C ARG A 118 15.88 8.61 -26.55
N ARG A 119 16.27 8.71 -27.83
CA ARG A 119 15.33 8.63 -28.97
C ARG A 119 14.91 7.19 -29.27
N SER A 120 15.81 6.22 -29.12
CA SER A 120 15.50 4.79 -29.30
C SER A 120 14.56 4.24 -28.21
N GLN A 121 14.44 4.93 -27.06
CA GLN A 121 13.39 4.64 -26.06
C GLN A 121 12.04 5.28 -26.38
N ARG A 122 11.96 6.19 -27.36
CA ARG A 122 10.73 6.94 -27.71
C ARG A 122 10.16 6.62 -29.09
N GLY A 123 10.81 5.78 -29.90
CA GLY A 123 10.35 5.44 -31.25
C GLY A 123 10.38 3.94 -31.52
N ASP A 124 9.18 3.37 -31.61
CA ASP A 124 8.77 2.10 -32.23
C ASP A 124 9.49 0.78 -31.94
N GLY A 125 8.67 -0.19 -31.52
CA GLY A 125 8.90 -1.61 -31.81
C GLY A 125 8.92 -2.52 -30.58
N ALA A 126 7.73 -2.94 -30.12
CA ALA A 126 7.50 -4.20 -29.39
C ALA A 126 8.48 -4.53 -28.24
N ALA A 127 8.85 -3.55 -27.42
CA ALA A 127 9.46 -3.84 -26.13
C ALA A 127 8.39 -4.45 -25.23
N GLN A 128 8.54 -5.74 -24.90
CA GLN A 128 7.73 -6.38 -23.87
C GLN A 128 7.68 -5.47 -22.64
N PRO A 129 6.51 -5.28 -22.02
CA PRO A 129 6.39 -4.39 -20.87
C PRO A 129 7.24 -4.97 -19.75
N ARG A 130 8.45 -4.41 -19.56
CA ARG A 130 9.18 -4.58 -18.31
C ARG A 130 8.33 -3.88 -17.27
N VAL A 131 7.52 -4.66 -16.57
CA VAL A 131 6.81 -4.25 -15.36
C VAL A 131 7.90 -3.72 -14.43
N THR A 132 7.97 -2.40 -14.29
CA THR A 132 8.82 -1.79 -13.28
C THR A 132 8.20 -2.07 -11.92
N VAL A 133 9.01 -2.26 -10.88
CA VAL A 133 8.53 -2.49 -9.51
C VAL A 133 7.51 -1.41 -9.08
N THR A 134 7.63 -0.20 -9.63
CA THR A 134 6.71 0.93 -9.49
C THR A 134 5.30 0.70 -10.04
N ASP A 135 5.11 -0.22 -11.00
CA ASP A 135 3.81 -0.57 -11.59
C ASP A 135 3.11 -1.70 -10.78
N LEU A 136 3.86 -2.45 -9.96
CA LEU A 136 3.32 -3.50 -9.12
C LEU A 136 2.60 -2.95 -7.86
N ALA A 137 3.11 -1.83 -7.34
CA ALA A 137 2.67 -1.22 -6.10
C ALA A 137 2.15 0.21 -6.32
N ASP A 138 1.14 0.36 -7.20
CA ASP A 138 0.44 1.64 -7.37
C ASP A 138 -0.07 2.14 -6.01
N PRO A 139 0.48 3.25 -5.48
CA PRO A 139 0.17 3.73 -4.14
C PRO A 139 -1.30 4.16 -4.02
N GLU A 140 -1.92 4.63 -5.09
CA GLU A 140 -3.33 5.00 -5.08
C GLU A 140 -4.24 3.78 -4.98
N ALA A 141 -3.92 2.70 -5.71
CA ALA A 141 -4.65 1.44 -5.63
C ALA A 141 -4.54 0.81 -4.24
N LEU A 142 -3.34 0.82 -3.64
CA LEU A 142 -3.12 0.32 -2.29
C LEU A 142 -3.87 1.13 -1.24
N ALA A 143 -3.82 2.46 -1.31
CA ALA A 143 -4.57 3.33 -0.40
C ALA A 143 -6.09 3.15 -0.54
N ARG A 144 -6.58 2.95 -1.76
CA ARG A 144 -8.00 2.65 -2.03
C ARG A 144 -8.42 1.31 -1.43
N LEU A 145 -7.60 0.28 -1.61
CA LEU A 145 -7.84 -1.03 -1.01
C LEU A 145 -7.89 -0.92 0.52
N ASP A 146 -6.90 -0.27 1.15
CA ASP A 146 -6.88 -0.03 2.59
C ASP A 146 -8.17 0.65 3.07
N ALA A 147 -8.61 1.72 2.40
CA ALA A 147 -9.83 2.44 2.74
C ALA A 147 -11.10 1.58 2.63
N VAL A 148 -11.20 0.73 1.61
CA VAL A 148 -12.35 -0.16 1.41
C VAL A 148 -12.36 -1.29 2.46
N MET A 149 -11.19 -1.84 2.80
CA MET A 149 -11.06 -2.84 3.88
C MET A 149 -11.42 -2.23 5.25
N GLU A 150 -10.96 -1.02 5.56
CA GLU A 150 -11.32 -0.30 6.79
C GLU A 150 -12.83 -0.07 6.89
N LYS A 151 -13.48 0.36 5.80
CA LYS A 151 -14.94 0.52 5.73
C LYS A 151 -15.69 -0.78 5.98
N MET A 152 -15.22 -1.92 5.46
CA MET A 152 -15.82 -3.22 5.75
C MET A 152 -15.60 -3.63 7.21
N ALA A 153 -14.37 -3.50 7.71
CA ALA A 153 -14.04 -3.91 9.08
C ALA A 153 -14.75 -3.11 10.18
N ALA A 154 -15.18 -1.87 9.90
CA ALA A 154 -15.96 -1.06 10.82
C ALA A 154 -17.37 -1.60 11.10
N GLN A 155 -17.89 -2.46 10.22
CA GLN A 155 -19.28 -2.94 10.26
C GLN A 155 -19.42 -4.46 10.13
N ALA A 156 -18.33 -5.19 9.89
CA ALA A 156 -18.31 -6.63 9.69
C ALA A 156 -17.97 -7.41 10.99
N PRO A 157 -18.45 -8.68 11.09
CA PRO A 157 -18.04 -9.60 12.14
C PRO A 157 -16.53 -9.87 12.18
N GLN A 158 -16.03 -10.40 13.29
CA GLN A 158 -14.60 -10.70 13.47
C GLN A 158 -14.05 -11.68 12.43
N ALA A 159 -14.81 -12.72 12.06
CA ALA A 159 -14.37 -13.68 11.04
C ALA A 159 -14.03 -13.02 9.69
N THR A 160 -14.81 -12.02 9.27
CA THR A 160 -14.54 -11.26 8.04
C THR A 160 -13.28 -10.42 8.18
N VAL A 161 -13.08 -9.78 9.33
CA VAL A 161 -11.88 -8.98 9.58
C VAL A 161 -10.61 -9.84 9.61
N ASP A 162 -10.68 -11.03 10.19
CA ASP A 162 -9.56 -11.98 10.19
C ASP A 162 -9.23 -12.44 8.76
N SER A 163 -10.26 -12.66 7.94
CA SER A 163 -10.09 -13.02 6.52
C SER A 163 -9.42 -11.89 5.73
N LEU A 164 -9.85 -10.64 5.95
CA LEU A 164 -9.23 -9.45 5.36
C LEU A 164 -7.77 -9.27 5.81
N ALA A 165 -7.47 -9.47 7.10
CA ALA A 165 -6.11 -9.38 7.63
C ALA A 165 -5.18 -10.45 7.01
N ARG A 166 -5.64 -11.70 6.91
CA ARG A 166 -4.89 -12.77 6.22
C ARG A 166 -4.60 -12.43 4.76
N LEU A 167 -5.58 -11.87 4.06
CA LEU A 167 -5.42 -11.44 2.68
C LEU A 167 -4.35 -10.35 2.53
N LYS A 168 -4.30 -9.38 3.45
CA LYS A 168 -3.23 -8.35 3.48
C LYS A 168 -1.85 -8.99 3.59
N GLU A 169 -1.68 -9.93 4.52
CA GLU A 169 -0.37 -10.58 4.68
C GLU A 169 0.05 -11.35 3.42
N SER A 170 -0.89 -12.05 2.78
CA SER A 170 -0.61 -12.80 1.55
C SER A 170 -0.23 -11.90 0.38
N ILE A 171 -0.88 -10.72 0.25
CA ILE A 171 -0.48 -9.69 -0.73
C ILE A 171 0.95 -9.21 -0.45
N VAL A 172 1.26 -8.88 0.80
CA VAL A 172 2.60 -8.38 1.18
C VAL A 172 3.68 -9.42 0.86
N ARG A 173 3.49 -10.69 1.23
CA ARG A 173 4.45 -11.76 0.93
C ARG A 173 4.60 -11.98 -0.58
N SER A 174 3.49 -12.04 -1.30
CA SER A 174 3.50 -12.23 -2.76
C SER A 174 4.20 -11.07 -3.48
N MET A 175 3.96 -9.82 -3.08
CA MET A 175 4.62 -8.65 -3.67
C MET A 175 6.13 -8.65 -3.45
N ALA A 176 6.58 -9.06 -2.27
CA ALA A 176 8.01 -9.19 -1.98
C ALA A 176 8.66 -10.26 -2.88
N LEU A 177 8.02 -11.42 -3.04
CA LEU A 177 8.52 -12.49 -3.91
C LEU A 177 8.56 -12.11 -5.39
N VAL A 178 7.51 -11.44 -5.90
CA VAL A 178 7.50 -10.94 -7.29
C VAL A 178 8.61 -9.91 -7.50
N SER A 179 8.81 -9.00 -6.54
CA SER A 179 9.87 -7.98 -6.63
C SER A 179 11.26 -8.62 -6.65
N ALA A 180 11.52 -9.60 -5.78
CA ALA A 180 12.77 -10.34 -5.77
C ALA A 180 13.00 -11.13 -7.07
N SER A 181 11.96 -11.78 -7.59
CA SER A 181 12.02 -12.55 -8.85
C SER A 181 12.34 -11.66 -10.07
N ALA A 182 11.83 -10.43 -10.07
CA ALA A 182 12.09 -9.46 -11.13
C ALA A 182 13.56 -8.99 -11.16
N GLU A 183 14.21 -8.85 -9.99
CA GLU A 183 15.64 -8.51 -9.91
C GLU A 183 16.53 -9.66 -10.44
N GLU A 184 16.10 -10.91 -10.28
CA GLU A 184 16.80 -12.10 -10.80
C GLU A 184 16.54 -12.36 -12.30
N GLY A 185 15.77 -11.50 -12.96
CA GLY A 185 15.43 -11.64 -14.38
C GLY A 185 14.44 -12.76 -14.69
N SER A 186 13.76 -13.32 -13.67
CA SER A 186 12.66 -14.26 -13.85
C SER A 186 11.39 -13.51 -14.27
N LEU A 187 10.74 -13.99 -15.34
CA LEU A 187 9.51 -13.40 -15.86
C LEU A 187 8.30 -13.87 -15.04
N ALA A 188 8.14 -13.32 -13.84
CA ALA A 188 6.93 -13.47 -13.01
C ALA A 188 5.76 -12.60 -13.51
N THR A 189 5.59 -12.48 -14.84
CA THR A 189 4.70 -11.51 -15.46
C THR A 189 3.24 -11.80 -15.16
N GLU A 190 2.82 -13.07 -15.17
CA GLU A 190 1.45 -13.48 -14.87
C GLU A 190 1.10 -13.26 -13.39
N GLU A 191 2.04 -13.58 -12.50
CA GLU A 191 1.89 -13.38 -11.06
C GLU A 191 1.80 -11.88 -10.73
N SER A 192 2.64 -11.06 -11.37
CA SER A 192 2.62 -9.61 -11.22
C SER A 192 1.29 -9.00 -11.67
N LEU A 193 0.76 -9.47 -12.81
CA LEU A 193 -0.50 -9.00 -13.36
C LEU A 193 -1.68 -9.36 -12.45
N TYR A 194 -1.74 -10.62 -12.01
CA TYR A 194 -2.81 -11.07 -11.12
C TYR A 194 -2.79 -10.29 -9.80
N LEU A 195 -1.62 -10.11 -9.21
CA LEU A 195 -1.47 -9.39 -7.94
C LEU A 195 -1.89 -7.92 -8.07
N ARG A 196 -1.50 -7.26 -9.16
CA ARG A 196 -1.94 -5.90 -9.47
C ARG A 196 -3.45 -5.80 -9.60
N GLU A 197 -4.08 -6.71 -10.36
CA GLU A 197 -5.53 -6.69 -10.54
C GLU A 197 -6.29 -7.12 -9.28
N ALA A 198 -5.73 -8.00 -8.45
CA ALA A 198 -6.30 -8.35 -7.15
C ALA A 198 -6.42 -7.11 -6.26
N VAL A 199 -5.35 -6.30 -6.19
CA VAL A 199 -5.30 -5.06 -5.42
C VAL A 199 -6.17 -3.97 -6.04
N ARG A 200 -6.12 -3.81 -7.37
CA ARG A 200 -6.77 -2.71 -8.08
C ARG A 200 -8.28 -2.91 -8.23
N ARG A 201 -8.71 -4.15 -8.46
CA ARG A 201 -10.07 -4.46 -8.94
C ARG A 201 -10.72 -5.60 -8.17
N TYR A 202 -10.15 -6.80 -8.12
CA TYR A 202 -10.89 -7.98 -7.66
C TYR A 202 -11.32 -7.86 -6.19
N ILE A 203 -10.39 -7.51 -5.29
CA ILE A 203 -10.70 -7.39 -3.87
C ILE A 203 -11.58 -6.15 -3.60
N PRO A 204 -11.24 -4.94 -4.10
CA PRO A 204 -12.11 -3.78 -3.91
C PRO A 204 -13.53 -3.97 -4.45
N ASP A 205 -13.70 -4.57 -5.63
CA ASP A 205 -15.02 -4.77 -6.25
C ASP A 205 -15.86 -5.77 -5.46
N SER A 206 -15.28 -6.88 -4.99
CA SER A 206 -15.95 -7.83 -4.10
C SER A 206 -16.44 -7.17 -2.82
N ILE A 207 -15.57 -6.41 -2.14
CA ILE A 207 -15.94 -5.72 -0.90
C ILE A 207 -17.01 -4.65 -1.19
N ASN A 208 -16.82 -3.81 -2.21
CA ASN A 208 -17.76 -2.74 -2.54
C ASN A 208 -19.14 -3.29 -2.93
N SER A 209 -19.20 -4.41 -3.64
CA SER A 209 -20.46 -5.07 -3.99
C SER A 209 -21.20 -5.55 -2.73
N CYS A 210 -20.49 -6.12 -1.76
CA CYS A 210 -21.08 -6.47 -0.46
C CYS A 210 -21.52 -5.23 0.33
N LEU A 211 -20.73 -4.14 0.27
CA LEU A 211 -21.04 -2.89 0.95
C LEU A 211 -22.32 -2.18 0.44
N GLN A 212 -22.69 -2.40 -0.82
CA GLN A 212 -23.94 -1.86 -1.41
C GLN A 212 -25.19 -2.45 -0.76
N VAL A 213 -25.11 -3.67 -0.20
CA VAL A 213 -26.21 -4.27 0.56
C VAL A 213 -26.30 -3.59 1.94
N PRO A 214 -27.50 -3.16 2.41
CA PRO A 214 -27.66 -2.55 3.73
C PRO A 214 -27.11 -3.44 4.84
N GLN A 215 -26.40 -2.86 5.81
CA GLN A 215 -25.68 -3.62 6.86
C GLN A 215 -26.58 -4.63 7.58
N LYS A 216 -27.81 -4.25 7.92
CA LYS A 216 -28.80 -5.10 8.61
C LYS A 216 -29.21 -6.35 7.82
N ASP A 217 -29.04 -6.32 6.50
CA ASP A 217 -29.54 -7.34 5.58
C ASP A 217 -28.39 -8.23 5.06
N ARG A 218 -27.11 -7.86 5.23
CA ARG A 218 -25.97 -8.58 4.61
C ARG A 218 -25.81 -10.03 5.06
N ALA A 219 -26.24 -10.35 6.28
CA ALA A 219 -26.14 -11.69 6.86
C ALA A 219 -27.38 -12.56 6.62
N THR A 220 -28.48 -11.97 6.11
CA THR A 220 -29.80 -12.62 6.09
C THR A 220 -30.47 -12.59 4.72
N LEU A 221 -30.28 -11.53 3.94
CA LEU A 221 -30.85 -11.39 2.61
C LEU A 221 -30.14 -12.34 1.65
N VAL A 222 -30.85 -13.38 1.24
CA VAL A 222 -30.38 -14.36 0.27
C VAL A 222 -30.38 -13.73 -1.12
N ILE A 223 -29.22 -13.75 -1.79
CA ILE A 223 -29.06 -13.26 -3.15
C ILE A 223 -29.15 -14.45 -4.11
N ASP A 224 -30.01 -14.34 -5.11
CA ASP A 224 -30.22 -15.35 -6.15
C ASP A 224 -30.50 -16.77 -5.59
N GLY A 225 -31.28 -16.83 -4.50
CA GLY A 225 -31.69 -18.08 -3.86
C GLY A 225 -30.55 -18.93 -3.24
N SER A 226 -29.32 -18.43 -3.25
CA SER A 226 -28.14 -19.22 -2.88
C SER A 226 -27.65 -18.92 -1.47
N LYS A 227 -27.11 -17.71 -1.25
CA LYS A 227 -26.41 -17.35 -0.01
C LYS A 227 -26.60 -15.86 0.34
N PRO A 228 -26.48 -15.50 1.62
CA PRO A 228 -26.35 -14.11 2.04
C PRO A 228 -25.14 -13.39 1.43
N ALA A 229 -25.22 -12.06 1.36
CA ALA A 229 -24.16 -11.22 0.80
C ALA A 229 -22.80 -11.39 1.50
N LEU A 230 -22.78 -11.61 2.83
CA LEU A 230 -21.55 -11.89 3.55
C LEU A 230 -20.95 -13.23 3.17
N ASP A 231 -21.76 -14.27 3.00
CA ASP A 231 -21.25 -15.60 2.65
C ASP A 231 -20.66 -15.61 1.24
N LEU A 232 -21.31 -14.92 0.29
CA LEU A 232 -20.75 -14.71 -1.05
C LEU A 232 -19.41 -13.96 -1.01
N LEU A 233 -19.29 -12.95 -0.14
CA LEU A 233 -18.02 -12.25 0.04
C LEU A 233 -16.95 -13.20 0.60
N HIS A 234 -17.27 -14.03 1.60
CA HIS A 234 -16.29 -14.98 2.14
C HIS A 234 -15.84 -15.99 1.09
N ASP A 235 -16.75 -16.52 0.28
CA ASP A 235 -16.40 -17.42 -0.84
C ASP A 235 -15.47 -16.74 -1.85
N GLN A 236 -15.77 -15.49 -2.22
CA GLN A 236 -14.93 -14.71 -3.14
C GLN A 236 -13.54 -14.42 -2.57
N LEU A 237 -13.46 -13.99 -1.30
CA LEU A 237 -12.17 -13.73 -0.63
C LEU A 237 -11.36 -15.01 -0.47
N LEU A 238 -12.01 -16.14 -0.18
CA LEU A 238 -11.36 -17.45 -0.11
C LEU A 238 -10.78 -17.87 -1.47
N MET A 239 -11.54 -17.67 -2.56
CA MET A 239 -11.07 -17.95 -3.91
C MET A 239 -9.84 -17.10 -4.26
N ILE A 240 -9.86 -15.80 -3.95
CA ILE A 240 -8.71 -14.91 -4.18
C ILE A 240 -7.51 -15.34 -3.31
N GLN A 241 -7.75 -15.68 -2.05
CA GLN A 241 -6.71 -16.18 -1.15
C GLN A 241 -6.03 -17.44 -1.69
N GLN A 242 -6.80 -18.44 -2.14
CA GLN A 242 -6.25 -19.67 -2.75
C GLN A 242 -5.40 -19.38 -4.00
N GLN A 243 -5.84 -18.42 -4.82
CA GLN A 243 -5.11 -18.00 -6.01
C GLN A 243 -3.80 -17.27 -5.66
N LEU A 244 -3.77 -16.49 -4.57
CA LEU A 244 -2.55 -15.89 -4.04
C LEU A 244 -1.61 -16.97 -3.49
N ASP A 245 -2.11 -17.91 -2.67
CA ASP A 245 -1.30 -18.98 -2.07
C ASP A 245 -0.64 -19.87 -3.14
N THR A 246 -1.40 -20.21 -4.20
CA THR A 246 -0.87 -20.99 -5.33
C THR A 246 0.28 -20.27 -6.03
N ARG A 247 0.17 -18.96 -6.20
CA ARG A 247 1.22 -18.14 -6.84
C ARG A 247 2.41 -17.93 -5.91
N GLU A 248 2.17 -17.72 -4.62
CA GLU A 248 3.21 -17.65 -3.59
C GLU A 248 4.06 -18.92 -3.60
N ALA A 249 3.42 -20.10 -3.65
CA ALA A 249 4.11 -21.38 -3.77
C ALA A 249 4.96 -21.48 -5.05
N LYS A 250 4.41 -21.06 -6.21
CA LYS A 250 5.13 -21.05 -7.49
C LYS A 250 6.35 -20.13 -7.46
N LEU A 251 6.21 -18.91 -6.92
CA LEU A 251 7.32 -17.96 -6.80
C LEU A 251 8.40 -18.48 -5.85
N THR A 252 8.00 -19.12 -4.75
CA THR A 252 8.92 -19.74 -3.79
C THR A 252 9.70 -20.88 -4.44
N GLN A 253 9.05 -21.70 -5.27
CA GLN A 253 9.72 -22.75 -6.03
C GLN A 253 10.77 -22.17 -6.99
N ILE A 254 10.43 -21.12 -7.74
CA ILE A 254 11.36 -20.44 -8.66
C ILE A 254 12.59 -19.92 -7.91
N ALA A 255 12.40 -19.29 -6.75
CA ALA A 255 13.49 -18.83 -5.90
C ALA A 255 14.38 -19.99 -5.41
N GLY A 256 13.76 -21.11 -5.03
CA GLY A 256 14.48 -22.34 -4.65
C GLY A 256 15.32 -22.92 -5.78
N GLU A 257 14.82 -22.91 -7.01
CA GLU A 257 15.55 -23.38 -8.20
C GLU A 257 16.78 -22.50 -8.52
N ALA A 258 16.69 -21.18 -8.31
CA ALA A 258 17.83 -20.29 -8.44
C ALA A 258 18.95 -20.64 -7.44
N LEU A 259 18.60 -20.92 -6.18
CA LEU A 259 19.55 -21.36 -5.15
C LEU A 259 20.23 -22.68 -5.52
N LEU A 260 19.46 -23.66 -6.01
CA LEU A 260 20.01 -24.94 -6.47
C LEU A 260 20.96 -24.79 -7.67
N ARG A 261 20.65 -23.89 -8.62
CA ARG A 261 21.56 -23.58 -9.73
C ARG A 261 22.88 -22.99 -9.23
N GLN A 262 22.83 -22.07 -8.27
CA GLN A 262 24.02 -21.50 -7.66
C GLN A 262 24.87 -22.55 -6.94
N GLN A 263 24.25 -23.46 -6.18
CA GLN A 263 24.94 -24.56 -5.51
C GLN A 263 25.68 -25.46 -6.53
N ARG A 264 25.02 -25.83 -7.63
CA ARG A 264 25.63 -26.65 -8.70
C ARG A 264 26.81 -25.95 -9.37
N PHE A 265 26.69 -24.64 -9.61
CA PHE A 265 27.78 -23.83 -10.16
C PHE A 265 28.99 -23.76 -9.22
N LEU A 266 28.77 -23.56 -7.92
CA LEU A 266 29.86 -23.55 -6.93
C LEU A 266 30.54 -24.93 -6.84
N ALA A 267 29.77 -26.01 -6.84
CA ALA A 267 30.31 -27.37 -6.83
C ALA A 267 31.16 -27.67 -8.08
N SER A 268 30.74 -27.23 -9.27
CA SER A 268 31.53 -27.43 -10.50
C SER A 268 32.83 -26.61 -10.51
N LYS A 269 32.82 -25.42 -9.89
CA LYS A 269 34.03 -24.60 -9.69
C LYS A 269 34.99 -25.19 -8.67
N ALA A 270 34.47 -25.80 -7.61
CA ALA A 270 35.31 -26.47 -6.60
C ALA A 270 36.00 -27.72 -7.16
N ASN A 271 35.35 -28.46 -8.07
CA ASN A 271 35.86 -29.71 -8.64
C ASN A 271 36.70 -29.54 -9.92
N SER A 272 36.97 -28.31 -10.37
CA SER A 272 37.76 -28.02 -11.58
C SER A 272 39.21 -27.60 -11.30
N HIS A 273 39.70 -27.87 -10.09
CA HIS A 273 41.11 -27.78 -9.68
C HIS A 273 41.64 -29.18 -9.38
#